data_AF-A0AAJ1E5L9-F1
#
_entry.id   AF-A0AAJ1E5L9-F1
#
_cell.length_a   1.000
_cell.length_b   1.000
_cell.length_c   1.000
_cell.angle_alpha   90.00
_cell.angle_beta   90.00
_cell.angle_gamma   90.00
#
_symmetry.space_group_name_H-M   'P 1'
#
loop_
_entity.id
_entity.type
_entity.pdbx_description
1 polymer ?
#
loop_
_entity_poly.entity_id
_entity_poly.type
_entity_poly.pdbx_seq_one_letter_code
_entity_poly.pdbx_strand_id
1 'polypeptide(L)' 'MNEPTLNSPSLCPACGARNDCSLADPRTADQACWCYSVSIDPAVLLALPPELRDRACLCPRCARVEAQLQAAARPIP' A
#
# COMPACT_ATOMS: atom_id res chain seq x y z
N MET A 1 -0.04 14.41 -26.25
CA MET A 1 -0.93 13.45 -25.56
C MET A 1 -0.18 12.14 -25.45
N ASN A 2 0.45 11.89 -24.30
CA ASN A 2 1.01 10.63 -23.80
C ASN A 2 2.00 11.01 -22.68
N GLU A 3 1.48 11.58 -21.59
CA GLU A 3 2.26 11.69 -20.36
C GLU A 3 2.30 10.28 -19.75
N PRO A 4 3.49 9.76 -19.40
CA PRO A 4 3.59 8.45 -18.81
C PRO A 4 2.76 8.43 -17.53
N THR A 5 1.98 7.38 -17.39
CA THR A 5 1.30 6.90 -16.19
C THR A 5 2.32 6.71 -15.04
N LEU A 6 2.90 7.81 -14.54
CA LEU A 6 4.08 7.80 -13.67
C LEU A 6 3.72 7.57 -12.20
N ASN A 7 2.44 7.61 -11.84
CA ASN A 7 1.93 7.27 -10.51
C ASN A 7 0.49 6.75 -10.63
N SER A 8 0.34 5.50 -11.09
CA SER A 8 -0.95 4.83 -10.95
C SER A 8 -1.26 4.70 -9.45
N PRO A 9 -2.38 5.25 -8.94
CA PRO A 9 -2.68 5.26 -7.51
C PRO A 9 -2.80 3.85 -6.90
N SER A 10 -2.99 2.84 -7.75
CA SER A 10 -3.09 1.41 -7.41
C SER A 10 -1.76 0.64 -7.46
N LEU A 11 -0.64 1.30 -7.80
CA LEU A 11 0.68 0.70 -7.85
C LEU A 11 1.57 1.22 -6.71
N CYS A 12 2.39 0.32 -6.17
CA CYS A 12 3.36 0.58 -5.14
C CYS A 12 4.55 1.33 -5.74
N PRO A 13 4.89 2.53 -5.25
CA PRO A 13 5.98 3.33 -5.81
C PRO A 13 7.37 2.70 -5.57
N ALA A 14 7.50 1.81 -4.58
CA ALA A 14 8.76 1.17 -4.23
C ALA A 14 9.12 -0.03 -5.11
N CYS A 15 8.12 -0.76 -5.63
CA CYS A 15 8.38 -1.99 -6.41
C CYS A 15 7.53 -2.14 -7.68
N GLY A 16 6.63 -1.22 -7.98
CA GLY A 16 5.76 -1.24 -9.16
C GLY A 16 4.63 -2.29 -9.13
N ALA A 17 4.56 -3.15 -8.11
CA ALA A 17 3.46 -4.10 -7.94
C ALA A 17 2.16 -3.41 -7.50
N ARG A 18 1.03 -4.12 -7.49
CA ARG A 18 -0.22 -3.60 -6.89
C ARG A 18 0.01 -3.26 -5.42
N ASN A 19 -0.56 -2.14 -4.97
CA ASN A 19 -0.52 -1.75 -3.57
C ASN A 19 -1.68 -2.30 -2.73
N ASP A 20 -2.67 -2.91 -3.39
CA ASP A 20 -3.88 -3.46 -2.80
C ASP A 20 -4.64 -2.46 -1.93
N CYS A 21 -4.51 -1.17 -2.24
CA CYS A 21 -5.23 -0.12 -1.54
C CYS A 21 -6.69 -0.07 -2.00
N SER A 22 -7.63 -0.34 -1.10
CA SER A 22 -9.06 -0.27 -1.38
C SER A 22 -9.50 1.14 -1.83
N LEU A 23 -8.87 2.20 -1.31
CA LEU A 23 -9.18 3.58 -1.67
C LEU A 23 -8.66 4.00 -3.05
N ALA A 24 -7.74 3.23 -3.64
CA ALA A 24 -7.17 3.50 -4.96
C ALA A 24 -8.02 2.92 -6.11
N ASP A 25 -9.02 2.09 -5.80
CA ASP A 25 -9.95 1.52 -6.77
C ASP A 25 -11.37 2.01 -6.44
N PRO A 26 -12.04 2.76 -7.35
CA PRO A 26 -13.40 3.24 -7.13
C PRO A 26 -14.41 2.14 -6.78
N ARG A 27 -14.14 0.89 -7.16
CA ARG A 27 -15.01 -0.26 -6.89
C ARG A 27 -14.91 -0.80 -5.48
N THR A 28 -13.84 -0.44 -4.74
CA THR A 28 -13.58 -0.90 -3.37
C THR A 28 -13.33 0.25 -2.41
N ALA A 29 -13.52 1.50 -2.84
CA ALA A 29 -13.28 2.70 -2.04
C ALA A 29 -14.21 2.85 -0.82
N ASP A 30 -15.29 2.07 -0.75
CA ASP A 30 -16.19 1.94 0.40
C ASP A 30 -15.70 0.92 1.45
N GLN A 31 -14.68 0.13 1.11
CA GLN A 31 -14.13 -0.90 1.99
C GLN A 31 -12.93 -0.40 2.78
N ALA A 32 -12.75 -0.93 4.00
CA ALA A 32 -11.53 -0.68 4.76
C ALA A 32 -10.29 -1.17 3.99
N CYS A 33 -9.23 -0.37 3.99
CA CYS A 33 -7.94 -0.79 3.43
C CYS A 33 -7.18 -1.63 4.46
N TRP A 34 -6.40 -2.61 3.99
CA TRP A 34 -5.57 -3.45 4.87
C TRP A 34 -4.63 -2.62 5.75
N CYS A 35 -4.22 -1.43 5.30
CA CYS A 35 -3.29 -0.57 6.03
C CYS A 35 -3.87 -0.07 7.36
N TYR A 36 -5.19 -0.08 7.53
CA TYR A 36 -5.85 0.29 8.78
C TYR A 36 -5.78 -0.80 9.86
N SER A 37 -5.44 -2.03 9.50
CA SER A 37 -5.36 -3.17 10.43
C SER A 37 -3.95 -3.52 10.86
N VAL A 38 -2.96 -2.69 10.49
CA VAL A 38 -1.53 -2.96 10.70
C VAL A 38 -0.80 -1.71 11.18
N SER A 39 0.39 -1.90 11.72
CA SER A 39 1.27 -0.80 12.13
C SER A 39 2.45 -0.74 11.16
N ILE A 40 2.47 0.30 10.32
CA ILE A 40 3.57 0.53 9.37
C ILE A 40 4.64 1.37 10.07
N ASP A 41 5.88 0.87 10.11
CA ASP A 41 7.01 1.59 10.67
C ASP A 41 7.29 2.88 9.85
N PRO A 42 7.30 4.07 10.47
CA PRO A 42 7.62 5.32 9.78
C PRO A 42 8.96 5.30 9.04
N ALA A 43 9.95 4.53 9.52
CA ALA A 43 11.24 4.38 8.86
C ALA A 43 11.11 3.77 7.45
N VAL A 44 10.10 2.93 7.21
CA VAL A 44 9.81 2.37 5.87
C VAL A 44 9.34 3.45 4.91
N LEU A 45 8.50 4.38 5.39
CA LEU A 45 8.04 5.52 4.58
C LEU A 45 9.17 6.51 4.32
N LEU A 46 10.01 6.76 5.33
CA LEU A 46 11.18 7.63 5.23
C LEU A 46 12.30 7.03 4.36
N ALA A 47 12.31 5.72 4.13
CA ALA A 47 13.24 5.08 3.21
C ALA A 47 12.90 5.34 1.73
N LEU A 48 11.68 5.81 1.43
CA LEU A 48 11.30 6.16 0.07
C LEU A 48 12.02 7.44 -0.40
N PRO A 49 12.38 7.52 -1.69
CA PRO A 49 12.76 8.78 -2.33
C PRO A 49 11.73 9.87 -2.01
N PRO A 50 12.14 11.09 -1.65
CA PRO A 50 11.22 12.17 -1.29
C PRO A 50 10.13 12.42 -2.33
N GLU A 51 10.45 12.22 -3.62
CA GLU A 51 9.55 12.45 -4.75
C GLU A 51 8.39 11.44 -4.79
N LEU A 52 8.57 10.28 -4.16
CA LEU A 52 7.61 9.17 -4.10
C LEU A 52 6.80 9.14 -2.80
N ARG A 53 7.16 9.96 -1.81
CA ARG A 53 6.41 10.09 -0.55
C ARG A 53 5.09 10.82 -0.81
N ASP A 54 4.05 10.44 -0.08
CA ASP A 54 2.70 11.03 -0.15
C ASP A 54 2.05 11.03 -1.54
N ARG A 55 2.54 10.17 -2.46
CA ARG A 55 2.00 10.03 -3.82
C ARG A 55 1.08 8.83 -4.00
N ALA A 56 1.44 7.68 -3.44
CA ALA A 56 0.72 6.42 -3.58
C ALA A 56 0.97 5.51 -2.37
N CYS A 57 0.06 4.57 -2.12
CA CYS A 57 0.21 3.61 -1.03
C CYS A 57 1.31 2.57 -1.36
N LEU A 58 2.03 2.13 -0.34
CA LEU A 58 2.90 0.96 -0.43
C LEU A 58 2.08 -0.32 -0.53
N CYS A 59 2.65 -1.40 -1.07
CA CYS A 59 2.07 -2.74 -0.93
C CYS A 59 2.45 -3.36 0.43
N PRO A 60 1.72 -4.38 0.91
CA PRO A 60 2.01 -5.04 2.20
C PRO A 60 3.47 -5.49 2.38
N ARG A 61 4.07 -5.99 1.30
CA ARG A 61 5.48 -6.42 1.26
C ARG A 61 6.44 -5.25 1.46
N CYS A 62 6.26 -4.15 0.73
CA CYS A 62 7.10 -2.96 0.88
C CYS A 62 6.87 -2.25 2.21
N ALA A 63 5.64 -2.31 2.74
CA ALA A 63 5.31 -1.84 4.08
C ALA A 63 5.85 -2.76 5.20
N ARG A 64 6.34 -3.96 4.87
CA ARG A 64 6.88 -4.98 5.78
C ARG A 64 5.87 -5.48 6.83
N VAL A 65 4.60 -5.61 6.44
CA VAL A 65 3.49 -6.00 7.34
C VAL A 65 2.86 -7.35 7.02
N GLU A 66 3.42 -8.13 6.07
CA GLU A 66 2.84 -9.41 5.64
C GLU A 66 2.58 -10.36 6.81
N ALA A 67 3.51 -10.44 7.78
CA ALA A 67 3.33 -11.24 8.99
C ALA A 67 2.17 -10.75 9.87
N GLN A 68 1.94 -9.44 9.98
CA GLN A 68 0.82 -8.87 10.73
C GLN A 68 -0.51 -9.18 10.05
N LEU A 69 -0.58 -9.03 8.72
CA LEU A 69 -1.78 -9.37 7.95
C LEU A 69 -2.12 -10.86 8.05
N GLN A 70 -1.11 -11.72 8.00
CA GLN A 70 -1.32 -13.16 8.13
C GLN A 70 -1.76 -13.57 9.55
N ALA A 71 -1.25 -12.87 10.57
CA ALA A 71 -1.73 -13.06 11.94
C ALA A 71 -3.19 -12.61 12.10
N ALA A 72 -3.59 -11.48 11.49
CA ALA A 72 -4.95 -10.97 11.53
C ALA A 72 -5.96 -11.81 10.74
N ALA A 73 -5.53 -12.43 9.62
CA ALA A 73 -6.37 -13.28 8.80
C ALA A 73 -6.61 -14.68 9.39
N ARG A 74 -5.86 -15.07 10.42
CA ARG A 74 -5.98 -16.41 11.01
C ARG A 74 -7.21 -16.45 11.93
N PRO A 75 -8.20 -17.32 11.68
CA PRO A 75 -9.35 -17.45 12.56
C PRO A 75 -8.90 -17.88 13.95
N ILE A 76 -9.51 -17.30 14.98
CA ILE A 76 -9.36 -17.76 16.36
C ILE A 76 -10.01 -19.16 16.39
N PRO A 77 -9.28 -20.20 16.83
CA PRO A 77 -9.84 -21.55 16.95
C PRO A 77 -11.01 -21.62 17.94
#